data_AF-A0A549TD30-F1
#
_entry.id   AF-A0A549TD30-F1
#
_cell.length_a   1.000
_cell.length_b   1.000
_cell.length_c   1.000
_cell.angle_alpha   90.00
_cell.angle_beta   90.00
_cell.angle_gamma   90.00
#
_symmetry.space_group_name_H-M   'P 1'
#
loop_
_entity.id
_entity.type
_entity.pdbx_description
1 polymer ?
#
loop_
_entity_poly.entity_id
_entity_poly.type
_entity_poly.pdbx_seq_one_letter_code
_entity_poly.pdbx_strand_id
1 'polypeptide(L)' 'MFAEIEKQRVLAGVSASELCRRAGVHQTTYAARRNGRRTVSERTLAKLRTALDELIAERRAALDEASRGMQ' A
#
# COMPACT_ATOMS: atom_id res chain seq x y z
N MET A 1 -7.10 4.16 -9.49
CA MET A 1 -5.94 4.71 -10.24
C MET A 1 -4.68 4.70 -9.37
N PHE A 2 -3.44 4.79 -9.91
CA PHE A 2 -2.20 4.74 -9.09
C PHE A 2 -2.12 5.89 -8.06
N ALA A 3 -2.54 7.10 -8.45
CA ALA A 3 -2.58 8.26 -7.57
C ALA A 3 -3.46 8.04 -6.32
N GLU A 4 -4.56 7.30 -6.46
CA GLU A 4 -5.41 6.96 -5.32
C GLU A 4 -4.73 5.99 -4.37
N ILE A 5 -3.98 5.01 -4.90
CA ILE A 5 -3.20 4.09 -4.08
C ILE A 5 -2.15 4.88 -3.29
N GLU A 6 -1.46 5.85 -3.90
CA GLU A 6 -0.52 6.72 -3.17
C GLU A 6 -1.21 7.55 -2.08
N LYS A 7 -2.36 8.17 -2.39
CA LYS A 7 -3.11 8.97 -1.42
C LYS A 7 -3.53 8.11 -0.21
N GLN A 8 -4.10 6.94 -0.46
CA GLN A 8 -4.50 6.00 0.58
C GLN A 8 -3.29 5.50 1.39
N ARG A 9 -2.18 5.21 0.71
CA ARG A 9 -0.93 4.80 1.36
C ARG A 9 -0.42 5.85 2.35
N VAL A 10 -0.41 7.12 1.95
CA VAL A 10 0.01 8.24 2.81
C VAL A 10 -0.96 8.42 3.99
N LEU A 11 -2.27 8.37 3.74
CA LEU A 11 -3.28 8.47 4.80
C LEU A 11 -3.16 7.34 5.83
N ALA A 12 -2.83 6.14 5.39
CA ALA A 12 -2.61 4.98 6.25
C ALA A 12 -1.24 4.98 6.97
N GLY A 13 -0.34 5.90 6.60
CA GLY A 13 1.04 5.92 7.10
C GLY A 13 1.87 4.73 6.61
N VAL A 14 1.52 4.14 5.46
CA VAL A 14 2.24 3.01 4.88
C VAL A 14 3.41 3.51 4.02
N SER A 15 4.56 2.87 4.13
CA SER A 15 5.74 3.20 3.33
C SER A 15 5.68 2.56 1.93
N ALA A 16 6.27 3.22 0.93
CA ALA A 16 6.36 2.69 -0.43
C ALA A 16 7.04 1.31 -0.47
N SER A 17 8.11 1.17 0.30
CA SER A 17 8.90 -0.05 0.44
C SER A 17 8.08 -1.20 1.01
N GLU A 18 7.31 -0.93 2.07
CA GLU A 18 6.41 -1.91 2.72
C GLU A 18 5.36 -2.39 1.73
N LEU A 19 4.70 -1.45 1.05
CA LEU A 19 3.67 -1.75 0.07
C LEU A 19 4.23 -2.59 -1.09
N CYS A 20 5.40 -2.22 -1.61
CA CYS A 20 6.07 -2.96 -2.68
C CYS A 20 6.44 -4.38 -2.24
N ARG A 21 6.98 -4.53 -1.03
CA ARG A 21 7.34 -5.83 -0.44
C ARG A 21 6.12 -6.72 -0.29
N ARG A 22 5.02 -6.19 0.26
CA ARG A 22 3.76 -6.91 0.45
C ARG A 22 3.09 -7.30 -0.87
N ALA A 23 3.09 -6.38 -1.84
CA ALA A 23 2.52 -6.62 -3.17
C ALA A 23 3.38 -7.52 -4.07
N GLY A 24 4.61 -7.84 -3.66
CA GLY A 24 5.59 -8.55 -4.50
C GLY A 24 5.97 -7.76 -5.76
N VAL A 25 5.96 -6.43 -5.67
CA VAL A 25 6.29 -5.52 -6.78
C VAL A 25 7.66 -4.92 -6.52
N HIS A 26 8.53 -4.95 -7.53
CA HIS A 26 9.86 -4.36 -7.40
C HIS A 26 9.79 -2.83 -7.28
N GLN A 27 10.56 -2.25 -6.37
CA GLN A 27 10.53 -0.80 -6.10
C GLN A 27 10.85 0.05 -7.34
N THR A 28 11.70 -0.45 -8.24
CA THR A 28 11.99 0.22 -9.52
C THR A 28 10.77 0.34 -10.41
N THR A 29 9.87 -0.65 -10.41
CA THR A 29 8.61 -0.61 -11.17
C THR A 29 7.68 0.45 -10.59
N TYR A 30 7.60 0.53 -9.26
CA TYR A 30 6.85 1.55 -8.56
C TYR A 30 7.40 2.96 -8.83
N ALA A 31 8.72 3.15 -8.73
CA ALA A 31 9.38 4.43 -8.99
C ALA A 31 9.25 4.87 -10.47
N ALA A 32 9.36 3.94 -11.42
CA ALA A 32 9.16 4.22 -12.84
C ALA A 32 7.72 4.67 -13.13
N ARG A 33 6.73 4.07 -12.46
CA ARG A 33 5.33 4.51 -12.55
C ARG A 33 5.12 5.89 -11.93
N ARG A 34 5.68 6.12 -10.74
CA ARG A 34 5.60 7.41 -10.04
C ARG A 34 6.17 8.56 -10.89
N ASN A 35 7.27 8.31 -11.58
CA ASN A 35 7.89 9.29 -12.49
C ASN A 35 7.20 9.38 -13.87
N GLY A 36 6.07 8.70 -14.08
CA GLY A 36 5.35 8.70 -15.36
C GLY A 36 6.08 7.99 -16.51
N ARG A 37 7.24 7.37 -16.25
CA ARG A 37 8.09 6.74 -17.28
C ARG A 37 7.57 5.39 -17.76
N ARG A 38 6.68 4.74 -17.01
CA ARG A 38 6.13 3.42 -17.37
C ARG A 38 4.68 3.25 -16.98
N THR A 39 3.90 2.62 -17.84
CA THR A 39 2.55 2.13 -17.54
C THR A 39 2.67 0.81 -16.81
N VAL A 40 2.16 0.73 -15.58
CA VAL A 40 2.03 -0.54 -14.87
C VAL A 40 0.75 -1.22 -15.33
N SER A 41 0.82 -2.52 -15.56
CA SER A 41 -0.35 -3.32 -15.92
C SER A 41 -1.40 -3.25 -14.80
N GLU A 42 -2.66 -3.41 -15.18
CA GLU A 42 -3.80 -3.44 -14.24
C GLU A 42 -3.64 -4.52 -13.18
N ARG A 43 -3.05 -5.67 -13.54
CA ARG A 43 -2.69 -6.73 -12.59
C ARG A 43 -1.74 -6.25 -11.48
N THR A 44 -0.77 -5.40 -11.81
CA THR A 44 0.17 -4.84 -10.82
C THR A 44 -0.52 -3.81 -9.94
N LEU A 45 -1.41 -3.00 -10.51
CA LEU A 45 -2.24 -2.06 -9.73
C LEU A 45 -3.17 -2.79 -8.77
N ALA A 46 -3.78 -3.89 -9.21
CA ALA A 46 -4.62 -4.74 -8.36
C ALA A 46 -3.82 -5.30 -7.18
N LYS A 47 -2.62 -5.85 -7.42
CA LYS A 47 -1.73 -6.34 -6.35
C LYS A 47 -1.37 -5.24 -5.35
N LEU A 48 -1.00 -4.05 -5.83
CA LEU A 48 -0.69 -2.91 -4.96
C LEU A 48 -1.92 -2.48 -4.14
N ARG A 49 -3.11 -2.49 -4.74
CA ARG A 49 -4.35 -2.17 -4.03
C ARG A 49 -4.66 -3.19 -2.94
N THR A 50 -4.64 -4.49 -3.26
CA THR A 50 -4.88 -5.57 -2.29
C THR A 50 -3.89 -5.50 -1.14
N ALA A 51 -2.59 -5.39 -1.44
CA ALA A 51 -1.57 -5.29 -0.41
C ALA A 51 -1.74 -4.05 0.49
N LEU A 52 -2.20 -2.93 -0.05
CA LEU A 52 -2.50 -1.74 0.73
C LEU A 52 -3.69 -1.95 1.65
N ASP A 53 -4.75 -2.57 1.14
CA ASP A 53 -5.97 -2.87 1.91
C ASP A 53 -5.65 -3.79 3.09
N GLU A 54 -4.86 -4.83 2.86
CA GLU A 54 -4.36 -5.71 3.93
C GLU A 54 -3.56 -4.95 4.98
N LEU A 55 -2.62 -4.09 4.57
CA LEU A 55 -1.83 -3.29 5.51
C LEU A 55 -2.69 -2.30 6.32
N ILE A 56 -3.72 -1.73 5.71
CA ILE A 56 -4.68 -0.85 6.40
C ILE A 56 -5.51 -1.67 7.40
N ALA A 57 -5.98 -2.85 7.01
CA ALA A 57 -6.74 -3.74 7.88
C ALA A 57 -5.90 -4.19 9.07
N GLU A 58 -4.64 -4.59 8.85
CA GLU A 58 -3.70 -4.94 9.92
C GLU A 58 -3.46 -3.77 10.88
N ARG A 59 -3.24 -2.56 10.35
CA ARG A 59 -3.08 -1.37 11.19
C ARG A 59 -4.33 -1.02 11.98
N ARG A 60 -5.51 -1.13 11.38
CA ARG A 60 -6.79 -0.91 12.07
C ARG A 60 -7.02 -1.95 13.17
N ALA A 61 -6.75 -3.23 12.88
CA ALA A 61 -6.86 -4.29 13.87
C ALA A 61 -5.88 -4.07 15.03
N ALA A 62 -4.63 -3.69 14.76
CA ALA A 62 -3.65 -3.39 15.79
C ALA A 62 -4.05 -2.18 16.66
N LEU A 63 -4.68 -1.16 16.07
CA LEU A 63 -5.23 -0.01 16.81
C LEU A 63 -6.45 -0.39 17.67
N ASP A 64 -7.35 -1.23 17.15
CA ASP A 64 -8.52 -1.72 17.89
C ASP A 64 -8.11 -2.61 19.09
N GLU A 65 -7.17 -3.54 18.87
CA GLU A 65 -6.59 -4.40 19.90
C GLU A 65 -5.88 -3.57 20.98
N ALA A 66 -5.07 -2.58 20.58
CA ALA A 66 -4.39 -1.67 21.52
C ALA A 66 -5.39 -0.82 22.33
N SER A 67 -6.54 -0.47 21.74
CA SER A 67 -7.61 0.24 22.44
C SER A 67 -8.43 -0.67 23.36
N ARG A 68 -8.51 -1.97 23.09
CA ARG A 68 -9.23 -2.96 23.90
C ARG A 68 -8.41 -3.52 25.06
N GLY A 69 -7.09 -3.59 24.93
CA GLY A 69 -6.19 -4.07 25.99
C GLY A 69 -5.97 -3.11 27.16
N MET A 70 -6.64 -1.95 27.16
CA MET A 70 -6.54 -0.93 28.22
C MET A 70 -7.83 -0.82 29.05
N GLN A 71 -8.62 -1.90 29.16
CA GLN A 71 -9.79 -2.02 30.03
C GLN A 71 -9.56 -3.00 31.17
#